data_AF-A0A934LWU3-F1
#
_entry.id   AF-A0A934LWU3-F1
#
_cell.length_a   1.000
_cell.length_b   1.000
_cell.length_c   1.000
_cell.angle_alpha   90.00
_cell.angle_beta   90.00
_cell.angle_gamma   90.00
#
_symmetry.space_group_name_H-M   'P 1'
#
loop_
_entity.id
_entity.type
_entity.pdbx_description
1 polymer ?
#
loop_
_entity_poly.entity_id
_entity_poly.type
_entity_poly.pdbx_seq_one_letter_code
_entity_poly.pdbx_strand_id
1 'polypeptide(L)' 'MPYDPDRHHRRSIRLQGYDYTQAGAYFLTICVYHRECLLGEGSSDGVLLSKVGEII' A
#
# COMPACT_ATOMS: atom_id res chain seq x y z
N MET A 1 -7.22 19.06 -0.27
CA MET A 1 -8.44 19.16 -1.09
C MET A 1 -9.61 18.71 -0.24
N PRO A 2 -10.76 19.41 -0.26
CA PRO A 2 -11.95 19.00 0.49
C PRO A 2 -12.53 17.68 -0.05
N TYR A 3 -13.12 16.88 0.83
CA TYR A 3 -13.76 15.62 0.47
C TYR A 3 -15.10 15.89 -0.24
N ASP A 4 -15.14 15.56 -1.54
CA ASP A 4 -16.35 15.53 -2.37
C ASP A 4 -16.88 14.08 -2.51
N PRO A 5 -18.04 13.73 -1.94
CA PRO A 5 -18.57 12.36 -1.97
C PRO A 5 -19.06 11.90 -3.35
N ASP A 6 -19.45 12.81 -4.25
CA ASP A 6 -19.89 12.48 -5.62
C ASP A 6 -18.70 12.18 -6.54
N ARG A 7 -17.50 12.62 -6.16
CA ARG A 7 -16.25 12.32 -6.89
C ARG A 7 -15.39 11.26 -6.19
N HIS A 8 -15.34 11.27 -4.87
CA HIS A 8 -14.52 10.37 -4.06
C HIS A 8 -15.31 9.16 -3.58
N HIS A 9 -15.44 8.16 -4.46
CA HIS A 9 -16.06 6.87 -4.18
C HIS A 9 -15.12 5.93 -3.40
N ARG A 10 -14.46 6.43 -2.34
CA ARG A 10 -13.54 5.62 -1.54
C ARG A 10 -14.34 4.62 -0.71
N ARG A 11 -14.27 3.36 -1.09
CA ARG A 11 -14.77 2.25 -0.27
C ARG A 11 -13.68 1.76 0.67
N SER A 12 -14.07 1.22 1.82
CA SER A 12 -13.12 0.56 2.72
C SER A 12 -12.59 -0.71 2.04
N ILE A 13 -11.27 -0.89 2.03
CA ILE A 13 -10.62 -2.16 1.65
C ILE A 13 -10.51 -3.13 2.84
N ARG A 14 -10.84 -2.67 4.05
CA ARG A 14 -10.68 -3.47 5.27
C ARG A 14 -11.75 -4.56 5.33
N LEU A 15 -11.32 -5.76 5.70
CA LEU A 15 -12.22 -6.88 5.98
C LEU A 15 -13.07 -6.57 7.22
N GLN A 16 -14.37 -6.75 7.08
CA GLN A 16 -15.31 -6.53 8.16
C GLN A 16 -15.06 -7.54 9.30
N GLY A 17 -14.94 -7.05 10.53
CA GLY A 17 -14.73 -7.88 11.72
C GLY A 17 -13.29 -8.37 11.92
N TYR A 18 -12.36 -8.03 11.03
CA TYR A 18 -10.96 -8.40 11.19
C TYR A 18 -10.25 -7.46 12.17
N ASP A 19 -9.55 -8.03 13.16
CA ASP A 19 -8.73 -7.28 14.12
C ASP A 19 -7.33 -7.01 13.53
N TYR A 20 -7.14 -5.79 13.02
CA TYR A 20 -5.89 -5.33 12.43
C TYR A 20 -4.76 -5.08 13.45
N THR A 21 -5.01 -5.27 14.75
CA THR A 21 -3.97 -5.19 15.79
C THR A 21 -3.22 -6.50 15.97
N GLN A 22 -3.79 -7.62 15.49
CA GLN A 22 -3.15 -8.93 15.51
C GLN A 22 -1.94 -8.94 14.56
N ALA A 23 -0.92 -9.72 14.91
CA ALA A 23 0.19 -10.02 14.00
C ALA A 23 -0.35 -10.73 12.74
N GLY A 24 -0.04 -10.20 11.57
CA GLY A 24 -0.55 -10.70 10.31
C GLY A 24 0.02 -9.94 9.10
N ALA A 25 -0.29 -10.43 7.90
CA ALA A 25 0.08 -9.76 6.66
C ALA A 25 -1.04 -8.80 6.21
N TYR A 26 -0.66 -7.61 5.75
CA TYR A 26 -1.57 -6.58 5.27
C TYR A 26 -1.05 -5.95 4.00
N PHE A 27 -1.96 -5.58 3.10
CA PHE A 27 -1.61 -4.79 1.93
C PHE A 27 -1.63 -3.30 2.27
N LEU A 28 -0.53 -2.62 1.95
CA LEU A 28 -0.39 -1.18 2.09
C LEU A 28 -0.17 -0.56 0.71
N THR A 29 -0.71 0.64 0.52
CA THR A 29 -0.40 1.48 -0.65
C THR A 29 0.20 2.76 -0.12
N ILE A 30 1.47 3.01 -0.46
CA ILE A 30 2.24 4.18 -0.02
C ILE A 30 2.57 5.06 -1.22
N CYS A 31 2.41 6.36 -1.05
CA CYS A 31 2.91 7.34 -2.03
C CYS A 31 4.42 7.48 -1.86
N VAL A 32 5.15 7.24 -2.95
CA VAL A 32 6.61 7.39 -3.03
C VAL A 32 6.96 8.63 -3.85
N TYR A 33 8.19 9.14 -3.66
CA TYR A 33 8.68 10.33 -4.33
C TYR A 33 8.53 10.20 -5.85
N HIS A 34 7.95 11.23 -6.48
CA HIS A 34 7.60 11.28 -7.91
C HIS A 34 6.84 10.08 -8.49
N ARG A 35 6.22 9.23 -7.66
CA ARG A 35 5.55 7.98 -8.09
C ARG A 35 6.49 7.01 -8.81
N GLU A 36 7.79 7.08 -8.50
CA GLU A 36 8.81 6.18 -9.04
C GLU A 36 8.81 4.81 -8.34
N CYS A 37 9.34 3.77 -8.98
CA CYS A 37 9.46 2.43 -8.39
C CYS A 37 10.60 2.34 -7.35
N LEU A 38 10.51 3.14 -6.28
CA LEU A 38 11.59 3.27 -5.29
C LEU A 38 11.67 2.13 -4.29
N LEU A 39 10.59 1.38 -4.06
CA LEU A 39 10.57 0.29 -3.08
C LEU A 39 11.12 -1.03 -3.65
N GLY A 40 11.21 -1.14 -4.97
CA GLY A 40 11.67 -2.35 -5.62
C GLY A 40 11.07 -2.50 -7.01
N GLU A 41 11.46 -3.58 -7.65
CA GLU A 41 11.00 -3.97 -8.98
C GLU A 41 10.39 -5.37 -8.96
N GLY A 42 9.39 -5.59 -9.81
CA GLY A 42 8.80 -6.92 -9.98
C GLY A 42 9.71 -7.82 -10.81
N SER A 43 9.88 -9.07 -10.37
CA SER A 43 10.58 -10.13 -11.09
C SER A 43 9.66 -11.35 -11.27
N SER A 44 10.12 -12.36 -12.01
CA SER A 44 9.42 -13.65 -12.16
C SER A 44 9.13 -14.33 -10.82
N ASP A 45 9.96 -14.08 -9.81
CA ASP A 45 9.97 -14.81 -8.54
C ASP A 45 9.43 -13.95 -7.37
N GLY A 46 8.96 -12.73 -7.64
CA GLY A 46 8.39 -11.85 -6.63
C GLY A 46 8.80 -10.38 -6.82
N VAL A 47 9.18 -9.72 -5.73
CA VAL A 47 9.66 -8.34 -5.74
C VAL A 47 11.12 -8.33 -5.29
N LEU A 48 11.99 -7.74 -6.09
CA LEU A 48 13.35 -7.42 -5.68
C LEU A 48 13.34 -6.07 -4.98
N LEU A 49 13.50 -6.07 -3.66
CA LEU A 49 13.47 -4.85 -2.86
C LEU A 49 14.71 -3.99 -3.13
N SER A 50 14.52 -2.67 -3.13
CA SER A 50 15.63 -1.72 -3.04
C SER A 50 16.08 -1.56 -1.58
N LYS A 51 17.20 -0.86 -1.35
CA LYS A 51 17.61 -0.48 0.03
C LYS A 51 16.53 0.31 0.79
N VAL A 52 15.73 1.10 0.07
CA VAL A 52 14.62 1.84 0.68
C VAL A 52 13.44 0.90 0.96
N GLY A 53 13.20 -0.06 0.06
CA GLY A 53 12.19 -1.11 0.25
C GLY A 53 12.46 -2.04 1.42
N GLU A 54 13.72 -2.29 1.78
CA GLU A 54 14.10 -3.10 2.94
C GLU A 54 13.87 -2.41 4.30
N ILE A 55 13.77 -1.07 4.31
CA ILE A 55 13.54 -0.29 5.54
C ILE A 55 12.04 -0.20 5.88
N ILE A 56 11.18 -0.25 4.87
CA ILE A 56 9.71 -0.10 4.98
C ILE A 56 9.06 -1.43 5.35
#